data_AF-A0A538JSK4-F1
#
_entry.id   AF-A0A538JSK4-F1
#
_cell.length_a   1.000
_cell.length_b   1.000
_cell.length_c   1.000
_cell.angle_alpha   90.00
_cell.angle_beta   90.00
_cell.angle_gamma   90.00
#
_symmetry.space_group_name_H-M   'P 1'
#
loop_
_entity.id
_entity.type
_entity.pdbx_description
1 polymer ?
#
loop_
_entity_poly.entity_id
_entity_poly.type
_entity_poly.pdbx_seq_one_letter_code
_entity_poly.pdbx_strand_id
1 'polypeptide(L)'
;MPERAHYAPGTPSWVDIGTDVEDAKRFYGRLFGWGARDAGPAEETGGYGFFVKGEKLVAGYGPQQSPGPPVWTTYVSVADADDIAKRVDGAG
;
A
#
# COMPACT_ATOMS: atom_id res chain seq x y z
N MET A 1 -10.61 -12.31 -6.92
CA MET A 1 -10.70 -10.83 -7.00
C MET A 1 -10.80 -10.47 -8.45
N PRO A 2 -11.65 -9.51 -8.84
CA PRO A 2 -11.65 -9.00 -10.20
C PRO A 2 -10.30 -8.36 -10.49
N GLU A 3 -9.72 -8.65 -11.65
CA GLU A 3 -8.50 -8.01 -12.11
C GLU A 3 -8.82 -6.61 -12.67
N ARG A 4 -8.03 -5.61 -12.28
CA ARG A 4 -8.16 -4.23 -12.77
C ARG A 4 -6.83 -3.79 -13.35
N ALA A 5 -6.83 -3.44 -14.64
CA ALA A 5 -5.66 -2.90 -15.33
C ALA A 5 -5.54 -1.37 -15.21
N HIS A 6 -6.64 -0.68 -14.87
CA HIS A 6 -6.69 0.77 -14.69
C HIS A 6 -7.71 1.16 -13.64
N TYR A 7 -7.51 2.35 -13.06
CA TYR A 7 -8.43 3.01 -12.14
C TYR A 7 -8.74 4.40 -12.71
N ALA A 8 -10.02 4.76 -12.77
CA ALA A 8 -10.40 6.12 -13.14
C ALA A 8 -10.05 7.10 -12.01
N PRO A 9 -9.72 8.37 -12.30
CA PRO A 9 -9.51 9.37 -11.27
C PRO A 9 -10.67 9.43 -10.26
N GLY A 10 -10.33 9.54 -8.97
CA GLY A 10 -11.28 9.47 -7.85
C GLY A 10 -11.57 8.05 -7.33
N THR A 11 -11.04 7.00 -7.97
CA THR A 11 -11.23 5.61 -7.51
C THR A 11 -10.15 5.20 -6.52
N PRO A 12 -10.49 4.61 -5.35
CA PRO A 12 -9.50 3.96 -4.49
C PRO A 12 -8.76 2.87 -5.27
N SER A 13 -7.43 2.97 -5.32
CA SER A 13 -6.60 2.17 -6.22
C SER A 13 -5.54 1.33 -5.51
N TRP A 14 -5.18 1.66 -4.26
CA TRP A 14 -4.15 0.95 -3.51
C TRP A 14 -4.30 1.13 -2.01
N VAL A 15 -3.75 0.19 -1.23
CA VAL A 15 -3.67 0.28 0.23
C VAL A 15 -2.34 -0.24 0.75
N ASP A 16 -1.76 0.45 1.73
CA ASP A 16 -0.50 0.07 2.41
C ASP A 16 -0.66 0.12 3.93
N ILE A 17 0.13 -0.69 4.64
CA ILE A 17 0.23 -0.64 6.10
C ILE A 17 1.68 -0.49 6.57
N GLY A 18 1.93 0.51 7.43
CA GLY A 18 3.16 0.65 8.21
C GLY A 18 3.02 -0.04 9.56
N THR A 19 3.81 -1.09 9.83
CA THR A 19 3.70 -1.89 11.07
C THR A 19 4.94 -2.76 11.29
N ASP A 20 4.89 -3.70 12.24
CA ASP A 20 5.85 -4.80 12.31
C ASP A 20 5.64 -5.74 11.11
N VAL A 21 6.63 -5.76 10.22
CA VAL A 21 6.51 -6.41 8.91
C VAL A 21 6.31 -7.91 9.04
N GLU A 22 7.04 -8.58 9.93
CA GLU A 22 6.98 -10.04 10.06
C GLU A 22 5.69 -10.49 10.73
N ASP A 23 5.21 -9.75 11.72
CA ASP A 23 3.91 -9.97 12.33
C ASP A 23 2.77 -9.74 11.34
N ALA A 24 2.84 -8.70 10.50
CA ALA A 24 1.86 -8.43 9.46
C ALA A 24 1.83 -9.52 8.40
N LYS A 25 3.00 -9.97 7.92
CA LYS A 25 3.11 -11.12 6.99
C LYS A 25 2.44 -12.36 7.55
N ARG A 26 2.73 -12.71 8.81
CA ARG A 26 2.11 -13.85 9.49
C ARG A 26 0.60 -13.68 9.66
N PHE A 27 0.16 -12.51 10.10
CA PHE A 27 -1.25 -12.24 10.40
C PHE A 27 -2.10 -12.24 9.13
N TYR A 28 -1.76 -11.39 8.15
CA TYR A 28 -2.54 -11.25 6.91
C TYR A 28 -2.38 -12.45 5.98
N GLY A 29 -1.23 -13.14 6.04
CA GLY A 29 -1.06 -14.42 5.36
C GLY A 29 -2.05 -15.48 5.85
N ARG A 30 -2.26 -15.60 7.16
CA ARG A 30 -3.26 -16.52 7.72
C ARG A 30 -4.70 -16.07 7.49
N LEU A 31 -4.96 -14.76 7.62
CA LEU A 31 -6.31 -14.22 7.53
C LEU A 31 -6.86 -14.23 6.09
N PHE A 32 -6.03 -13.87 5.11
CA PHE A 32 -6.46 -13.67 3.72
C PHE A 32 -5.86 -14.66 2.72
N GLY A 33 -4.93 -15.51 3.15
CA GLY A 33 -4.16 -16.38 2.26
C GLY A 33 -3.19 -15.60 1.37
N TRP A 34 -2.64 -14.49 1.87
CA TRP A 34 -1.69 -13.66 1.13
C TRP A 34 -0.25 -14.15 1.33
N GLY A 35 0.54 -14.08 0.25
CA GLY A 35 1.99 -14.17 0.32
C GLY A 35 2.62 -12.79 0.51
N ALA A 36 3.95 -12.77 0.62
CA ALA A 36 4.74 -11.55 0.72
C ALA A 36 5.86 -11.57 -0.33
N ARG A 37 6.15 -10.40 -0.90
CA ARG A 37 7.21 -10.19 -1.88
C ARG A 37 7.89 -8.86 -1.61
N ASP A 38 9.14 -8.89 -1.19
CA ASP A 38 9.90 -7.67 -0.95
C ASP A 38 10.08 -6.88 -2.27
N ALA A 39 10.09 -5.55 -2.18
CA ALA A 39 10.24 -4.69 -3.34
C ALA A 39 11.71 -4.61 -3.84
N GLY A 40 12.65 -5.12 -3.06
CA GLY A 40 14.09 -5.07 -3.29
C GLY A 40 14.85 -5.26 -1.96
N PRO A 41 16.17 -5.05 -1.95
CA PRO A 41 16.94 -5.00 -0.71
C PRO A 41 16.36 -3.99 0.28
N ALA A 42 16.39 -4.31 1.58
CA ALA A 42 15.78 -3.47 2.61
C ALA A 42 16.48 -2.10 2.71
N GLU A 43 17.78 -2.05 2.44
CA GLU A 43 18.60 -0.85 2.45
C GLU A 43 18.21 0.15 1.36
N GLU A 44 17.67 -0.35 0.23
CA GLU A 44 17.25 0.47 -0.90
C GLU A 44 15.78 0.88 -0.82
N THR A 45 14.95 0.01 -0.24
CA THR A 45 13.49 0.17 -0.22
C THR A 45 12.95 0.69 1.12
N GLY A 46 13.82 0.83 2.13
CA GLY A 46 13.40 1.10 3.50
C GLY A 46 12.54 -0.01 4.10
N GLY A 47 12.69 -1.25 3.62
CA GLY A 47 11.91 -2.42 4.07
C GLY A 47 10.50 -2.49 3.49
N TYR A 48 10.19 -1.75 2.43
CA TYR A 48 8.90 -1.82 1.74
C TYR A 48 8.77 -3.11 0.90
N GLY A 49 7.57 -3.66 0.85
CA GLY A 49 7.23 -4.80 0.03
C GLY A 49 5.74 -4.93 -0.24
N PHE A 50 5.36 -6.03 -0.88
CA PHE A 50 4.01 -6.26 -1.39
C PHE A 50 3.40 -7.51 -0.79
N PHE A 51 2.16 -7.42 -0.33
CA PHE A 51 1.29 -8.57 -0.20
C PHE A 51 0.85 -9.05 -1.58
N VAL A 52 0.81 -10.36 -1.76
CA VAL A 52 0.44 -11.00 -3.04
C VAL A 52 -0.65 -12.05 -2.85
N LYS A 53 -1.51 -12.21 -3.86
CA LYS A 53 -2.45 -13.33 -3.95
C LYS A 53 -2.32 -13.98 -5.32
N GLY A 54 -1.68 -15.16 -5.35
CA GLY A 54 -1.14 -15.69 -6.59
C GLY A 54 -0.03 -14.75 -7.10
N GLU A 55 -0.09 -14.37 -8.37
CA GLU A 55 0.89 -13.47 -9.00
C GLU A 55 0.52 -11.98 -8.88
N LYS A 56 -0.64 -11.67 -8.29
CA LYS A 56 -1.19 -10.30 -8.25
C LYS A 56 -0.82 -9.61 -6.95
N LEU A 57 -0.42 -8.35 -7.03
CA LEU A 57 -0.19 -7.49 -5.87
C LEU A 57 -1.53 -7.00 -5.35
N VAL A 58 -1.70 -7.02 -4.03
CA VAL A 58 -3.00 -6.71 -3.40
C VAL A 58 -2.93 -5.63 -2.32
N ALA A 59 -1.75 -5.39 -1.77
CA ALA A 59 -1.45 -4.32 -0.81
C ALA A 59 0.07 -4.18 -0.67
N GLY A 60 0.55 -3.08 -0.09
CA GLY A 60 1.94 -2.96 0.38
C GLY A 60 2.05 -3.08 1.89
N TYR A 61 3.27 -3.38 2.33
CA TYR A 61 3.68 -3.35 3.72
C TYR A 61 5.01 -2.62 3.85
N GLY A 62 5.26 -2.06 5.03
CA GLY A 62 6.57 -1.54 5.38
C GLY A 62 6.70 -1.34 6.89
N PRO A 63 7.91 -1.01 7.38
CA PRO A 63 8.09 -0.65 8.77
C PRO A 63 7.26 0.60 9.12
N GLN A 64 6.72 0.64 10.33
CA GLN A 64 6.03 1.83 10.83
C GLN A 64 7.00 3.03 10.87
N GLN A 65 6.69 4.08 10.11
CA GLN A 65 7.54 5.27 10.02
C GLN A 65 7.05 6.44 10.89
N SER A 66 5.75 6.48 11.20
CA SER A 66 5.15 7.55 11.99
C SER A 66 4.80 7.08 13.41
N PRO A 67 4.94 7.94 14.43
CA PRO A 67 4.52 7.62 15.78
C PRO A 67 3.00 7.42 15.85
N GLY A 68 2.56 6.45 16.65
CA GLY A 68 1.15 6.10 16.82
C GLY A 68 0.83 4.66 16.40
N PRO A 69 -0.45 4.25 16.52
CA PRO A 69 -0.87 2.90 16.15
C PRO A 69 -0.74 2.68 14.64
N PRO A 70 -0.46 1.44 14.21
CA PRO A 70 -0.52 1.07 12.79
C PRO A 70 -1.88 1.36 12.17
N VAL A 71 -1.90 1.97 10.99
CA VAL A 71 -3.10 2.26 10.22
C VAL A 71 -2.91 1.86 8.76
N TRP A 72 -4.02 1.48 8.11
CA TRP A 72 -4.06 1.29 6.67
C TRP A 72 -4.18 2.64 5.96
N THR A 73 -3.23 2.94 5.09
CA THR A 73 -3.26 4.10 4.20
C THR A 73 -3.98 3.72 2.91
N THR A 74 -4.94 4.54 2.48
CA THR A 74 -5.65 4.35 1.20
C THR A 74 -5.19 5.39 0.19
N TYR A 75 -4.92 4.94 -1.03
CA TYR A 75 -4.55 5.79 -2.15
C TYR A 75 -5.70 5.88 -3.14
N VAL A 76 -5.92 7.08 -3.67
CA VAL A 76 -6.94 7.36 -4.69
C VAL A 76 -6.24 7.71 -5.99
N SER A 77 -6.67 7.08 -7.08
CA SER A 77 -6.13 7.37 -8.40
C SER A 77 -6.46 8.81 -8.82
N VAL A 78 -5.49 9.48 -9.42
CA VAL A 78 -5.62 10.84 -9.95
C VAL A 78 -4.98 10.88 -11.33
N ALA A 79 -5.42 11.82 -12.17
CA ALA A 79 -4.82 12.02 -13.49
C ALA A 79 -3.41 12.61 -13.38
N ASP A 80 -3.19 13.48 -12.39
CA ASP A 80 -1.91 14.15 -12.11
C ASP A 80 -1.82 14.40 -10.60
N ALA A 81 -0.80 13.84 -9.95
CA ALA A 81 -0.63 13.96 -8.50
C ALA A 81 -0.19 15.36 -8.07
N ASP A 82 0.63 16.05 -8.88
CA ASP A 82 1.14 17.38 -8.56
C ASP A 82 0.04 18.44 -8.70
N ASP A 83 -0.80 18.33 -9.73
CA ASP A 83 -1.96 19.22 -9.89
C ASP A 83 -2.96 19.04 -8.74
N ILE A 84 -3.27 17.79 -8.36
CA ILE A 84 -4.20 17.54 -7.25
C ILE A 84 -3.62 18.02 -5.92
N ALA A 85 -2.33 17.80 -5.65
CA ALA A 85 -1.68 18.28 -4.43
C ALA A 85 -1.85 19.81 -4.27
N LYS A 86 -1.62 20.58 -5.33
CA LYS A 86 -1.81 22.05 -5.32
C LYS A 86 -3.26 22.47 -5.07
N ARG A 87 -4.24 21.68 -5.53
CA ARG A 87 -5.66 21.98 -5.30
C ARG A 87 -6.07 21.73 -3.86
N VAL A 88 -5.50 20.72 -3.20
CA VAL A 88 -5.77 20.41 -1.80
C VAL A 88 -5.37 21.59 -0.90
N ASP A 89 -4.24 22.25 -1.17
CA ASP A 89 -3.80 23.44 -0.42
C ASP A 89 -4.86 24.56 -0.39
N GLY A 90 -5.71 24.65 -1.41
CA GLY A 90 -6.79 25.63 -1.50
C GLY A 90 -8.16 25.14 -1.05
N ALA A 91 -8.32 23.87 -0.67
CA ALA A 91 -9.64 23.22 -0.51
C ALA A 91 -10.08 22.99 0.95
N GLY A 92 -9.15 22.92 1.91
CA GLY A 92 -9.46 22.68 3.34
C GLY A 92 -9.98 21.29 3.64
#